data_AF-A0A1Z4QQ49-F1
#
_entry.id   AF-A0A1Z4QQ49-F1
#
_cell.length_a   1.000
_cell.length_b   1.000
_cell.length_c   1.000
_cell.angle_alpha   90.00
_cell.angle_beta   90.00
_cell.angle_gamma   90.00
#
_symmetry.space_group_name_H-M   'P 1'
#
loop_
_entity.id
_entity.type
_entity.pdbx_description
1 polymer ?
#
loop_
_entity_poly.entity_id
_entity_poly.type
_entity_poly.pdbx_seq_one_letter_code
_entity_poly.pdbx_strand_id
1 'polypeptide(L)'
;MSETLAEPYVTFPPTQAELPYDDGIPMESQRHKMQMDLLIDTFGTWLEQQQDGYASGNIFVYFSLAQLKNQDFRGPDFFGVLGVPKGERRSWVVWEEGKGPDVVIELLSPNTAQTDKNEKKLIYQNQMRVPDYFWFDPFNPDDWAGFSLKHGVYEPITPNAENRLVSQATGLSLLRWQGSYKGVETTWLRWATLEGELLPTAEEKERELANQAQELASQAQELASQAQELANHAQELASQAEQRAERAELQLQQTARKLLQSGMTVTQVAELTGLAESEVEQLRV
;
A
#
# COMPACT_ATOMS: atom_id res chain seq x y z
N MET A 1 -4.39 68.68 14.92
CA MET A 1 -4.40 67.47 15.76
C MET A 1 -4.67 66.32 14.80
N SER A 2 -3.71 65.41 14.64
CA SER A 2 -3.86 64.27 13.73
C SER A 2 -4.59 63.18 14.51
N GLU A 3 -5.84 62.89 14.14
CA GLU A 3 -6.57 61.73 14.66
C GLU A 3 -5.96 60.48 14.01
N THR A 4 -5.14 59.76 14.78
CA THR A 4 -4.72 58.40 14.44
C THR A 4 -5.93 57.50 14.66
N LEU A 5 -6.55 57.04 13.57
CA LEU A 5 -7.59 56.00 13.63
C LEU A 5 -6.98 54.76 14.32
N ALA A 6 -7.62 54.28 15.38
CA ALA A 6 -7.24 53.04 16.04
C ALA A 6 -7.27 51.90 15.02
N GLU A 7 -6.21 51.07 15.00
CA GLU A 7 -6.17 49.91 14.13
C GLU A 7 -7.37 48.99 14.44
N PRO A 8 -8.06 48.46 13.41
CA PRO A 8 -9.19 47.59 13.64
C PRO A 8 -8.70 46.33 14.37
N TYR A 9 -9.22 46.10 15.57
CA TYR A 9 -9.03 44.85 16.30
C TYR A 9 -9.68 43.72 15.49
N VAL A 10 -8.86 42.98 14.72
CA VAL A 10 -9.29 41.75 14.04
C VAL A 10 -9.21 40.62 15.04
N THR A 11 -10.37 40.13 15.50
CA THR A 11 -10.45 38.88 16.29
C THR A 11 -10.33 37.70 15.35
N PHE A 12 -9.27 36.91 15.49
CA PHE A 12 -9.10 35.67 14.73
C PHE A 12 -10.06 34.57 15.23
N PRO A 13 -10.55 33.69 14.35
CA PRO A 13 -11.35 32.54 14.76
C PRO A 13 -10.53 31.57 15.61
N PRO A 14 -11.16 30.80 16.52
CA PRO A 14 -10.44 29.85 17.36
C PRO A 14 -9.89 28.69 16.53
N THR A 15 -8.78 28.13 16.99
CA THR A 15 -8.11 26.97 16.39
C THR A 15 -8.52 25.68 17.11
N GLN A 16 -8.15 24.53 16.56
CA GLN A 16 -8.32 23.23 17.23
C GLN A 16 -7.71 23.16 18.64
N ALA A 17 -6.73 24.01 18.96
CA ALA A 17 -6.11 24.07 20.29
C ALA A 17 -7.02 24.70 21.36
N GLU A 18 -8.01 25.49 20.95
CA GLU A 18 -8.90 26.27 21.80
C GLU A 18 -10.32 25.67 21.89
N LEU A 19 -10.58 24.59 21.13
CA LEU A 19 -11.89 23.95 21.03
C LEU A 19 -11.96 22.63 21.82
N PRO A 20 -13.15 22.27 22.36
CA PRO A 20 -13.38 20.94 22.94
C PRO A 20 -13.12 19.81 21.93
N TYR A 21 -12.82 18.62 22.40
CA TYR A 21 -12.60 17.44 21.53
C TYR A 21 -13.16 16.14 22.11
N ASP A 22 -13.92 16.22 23.22
CA ASP A 22 -14.58 15.09 23.90
C ASP A 22 -15.93 15.58 24.44
N ASP A 23 -16.97 14.73 24.33
CA ASP A 23 -18.33 14.97 24.80
C ASP A 23 -18.80 14.00 25.90
N GLY A 24 -17.98 13.00 26.28
CA GLY A 24 -18.28 12.04 27.34
C GLY A 24 -19.41 11.04 27.03
N ILE A 25 -19.78 10.84 25.76
CA ILE A 25 -20.83 9.88 25.35
C ILE A 25 -20.32 8.42 25.47
N PRO A 26 -21.19 7.43 25.84
CA PRO A 26 -20.77 6.05 26.07
C PRO A 26 -20.11 5.37 24.87
N MET A 27 -19.19 4.43 25.16
CA MET A 27 -18.44 3.69 24.16
C MET A 27 -19.32 2.91 23.18
N GLU A 28 -18.92 2.95 21.92
CA GLU A 28 -19.48 2.16 20.83
C GLU A 28 -19.41 0.64 21.10
N SER A 29 -20.28 -0.12 20.43
CA SER A 29 -20.14 -1.58 20.41
C SER A 29 -18.84 -2.00 19.71
N GLN A 30 -18.33 -3.19 20.04
CA GLN A 30 -17.11 -3.74 19.42
C GLN A 30 -17.17 -3.75 17.89
N ARG A 31 -18.31 -4.17 17.30
CA ARG A 31 -18.46 -4.26 15.84
C ARG A 31 -18.45 -2.90 15.17
N HIS A 32 -19.07 -1.91 15.80
CA HIS A 32 -19.10 -0.53 15.31
C HIS A 32 -17.68 0.04 15.26
N LYS A 33 -16.93 -0.08 16.36
CA LYS A 33 -15.52 0.33 16.39
C LYS A 33 -14.68 -0.40 15.34
N MET A 34 -14.85 -1.72 15.20
CA MET A 34 -14.13 -2.49 14.18
C MET A 34 -14.46 -2.01 12.76
N GLN A 35 -15.73 -1.71 12.47
CA GLN A 35 -16.14 -1.22 11.16
C GLN A 35 -15.55 0.16 10.86
N MET A 36 -15.51 1.06 11.84
CA MET A 36 -14.82 2.35 11.72
C MET A 36 -13.32 2.15 11.49
N ASP A 37 -12.65 1.38 12.36
CA ASP A 37 -11.21 1.08 12.24
C ASP A 37 -10.89 0.53 10.82
N LEU A 38 -11.73 -0.36 10.29
CA LEU A 38 -11.56 -0.95 8.95
C LEU A 38 -11.66 0.10 7.85
N LEU A 39 -12.61 1.03 7.93
CA LEU A 39 -12.75 2.12 6.95
C LEU A 39 -11.55 3.09 7.01
N ILE A 40 -11.11 3.45 8.22
CA ILE A 40 -9.96 4.35 8.41
C ILE A 40 -8.66 3.71 7.93
N ASP A 41 -8.40 2.46 8.31
CA ASP A 41 -7.15 1.75 7.98
C ASP A 41 -7.01 1.53 6.47
N THR A 42 -8.07 1.04 5.82
CA THR A 42 -8.05 0.77 4.37
C THR A 42 -7.99 2.06 3.54
N PHE A 43 -8.68 3.13 3.97
CA PHE A 43 -8.56 4.43 3.30
C PHE A 43 -7.20 5.08 3.54
N GLY A 44 -6.65 4.97 4.75
CA GLY A 44 -5.32 5.45 5.10
C GLY A 44 -4.23 4.78 4.27
N THR A 45 -4.30 3.46 4.10
CA THR A 45 -3.39 2.70 3.23
C THR A 45 -3.43 3.18 1.77
N TRP A 46 -4.60 3.59 1.29
CA TRP A 46 -4.74 4.22 -0.04
C TRP A 46 -4.20 5.66 -0.07
N LEU A 47 -4.42 6.46 0.97
CA LEU A 47 -3.85 7.80 1.10
C LEU A 47 -2.31 7.82 1.18
N GLU A 48 -1.67 6.74 1.62
CA GLU A 48 -0.21 6.60 1.57
C GLU A 48 0.33 6.75 0.13
N GLN A 49 -0.43 6.29 -0.86
CA GLN A 49 -0.08 6.37 -2.28
C GLN A 49 -0.42 7.74 -2.89
N GLN A 50 -1.17 8.57 -2.17
CA GLN A 50 -1.52 9.94 -2.57
C GLN A 50 -0.50 10.93 -2.01
N GLN A 51 -0.31 12.05 -2.71
CA GLN A 51 0.56 13.13 -2.24
C GLN A 51 0.02 13.74 -0.93
N ASP A 52 -1.27 14.08 -0.93
CA ASP A 52 -1.94 14.82 0.15
C ASP A 52 -3.32 14.22 0.44
N GLY A 53 -3.68 14.18 1.72
CA GLY A 53 -4.99 13.78 2.20
C GLY A 53 -4.99 13.43 3.69
N TYR A 54 -6.18 13.36 4.26
CA TYR A 54 -6.43 13.05 5.67
C TYR A 54 -7.70 12.20 5.80
N ALA A 55 -7.71 11.26 6.72
CA ALA A 55 -8.91 10.53 7.11
C ALA A 55 -8.88 10.24 8.60
N SER A 56 -10.06 10.28 9.22
CA SER A 56 -10.23 9.99 10.64
C SER A 56 -11.69 9.65 10.93
N GLY A 57 -11.98 9.29 12.18
CA GLY A 57 -13.31 9.02 12.70
C GLY A 57 -13.37 9.39 14.17
N ASN A 58 -14.58 9.68 14.66
CA ASN A 58 -14.82 10.06 16.06
C ASN A 58 -13.97 11.23 16.58
N ILE A 59 -13.63 12.16 15.70
CA ILE A 59 -13.12 13.48 16.09
C ILE A 59 -14.09 14.56 15.60
N PHE A 60 -14.16 15.67 16.31
CA PHE A 60 -15.10 16.74 15.97
C PHE A 60 -14.70 17.47 14.69
N VAL A 61 -15.70 17.69 13.84
CA VAL A 61 -15.64 18.55 12.66
C VAL A 61 -16.36 19.85 12.98
N TYR A 62 -15.61 20.94 13.02
CA TYR A 62 -16.08 22.30 13.24
C TYR A 62 -16.26 23.04 11.92
N PHE A 63 -17.48 23.47 11.61
CA PHE A 63 -17.83 24.00 10.28
C PHE A 63 -18.58 25.33 10.30
N SER A 64 -18.86 25.90 11.48
CA SER A 64 -19.55 27.20 11.63
C SER A 64 -18.97 28.05 12.75
N LEU A 65 -18.39 29.22 12.39
CA LEU A 65 -17.90 30.22 13.35
C LEU A 65 -19.05 30.89 14.14
N ALA A 66 -20.18 31.12 13.47
CA ALA A 66 -21.32 31.82 14.06
C ALA A 66 -22.00 31.02 15.19
N GLN A 67 -21.76 29.71 15.23
CA GLN A 67 -22.50 28.77 16.08
C GLN A 67 -21.62 27.96 17.04
N LEU A 68 -20.36 28.35 17.23
CA LEU A 68 -19.46 27.75 18.23
C LEU A 68 -20.07 27.71 19.64
N LYS A 69 -20.90 28.70 20.00
CA LYS A 69 -21.62 28.76 21.29
C LYS A 69 -22.76 27.73 21.42
N ASN A 70 -23.22 27.15 20.32
CA ASN A 70 -24.35 26.22 20.26
C ASN A 70 -23.93 24.76 20.01
N GLN A 71 -22.62 24.45 20.03
CA GLN A 71 -22.09 23.10 19.81
C GLN A 71 -22.37 22.53 18.41
N ASP A 72 -22.36 23.38 17.37
CA ASP A 72 -22.47 22.93 15.96
C ASP A 72 -21.12 22.38 15.45
N PHE A 73 -20.68 21.29 16.07
CA PHE A 73 -19.70 20.35 15.55
C PHE A 73 -20.39 19.01 15.30
N ARG A 74 -19.82 18.17 14.45
CA ARG A 74 -20.25 16.78 14.32
C ARG A 74 -19.04 15.86 14.43
N GLY A 75 -19.17 14.77 15.16
CA GLY A 75 -18.20 13.67 15.16
C GLY A 75 -18.70 12.57 14.24
N PRO A 76 -18.37 12.61 12.93
CA PRO A 76 -18.70 11.51 12.04
C PRO A 76 -17.87 10.27 12.41
N ASP A 77 -18.47 9.09 12.24
CA ASP A 77 -17.75 7.82 12.46
C ASP A 77 -16.60 7.65 11.47
N PHE A 78 -16.73 8.18 10.26
CA PHE A 78 -15.62 8.30 9.33
C PHE A 78 -15.78 9.55 8.46
N PHE A 79 -14.65 10.21 8.19
CA PHE A 79 -14.56 11.19 7.12
C PHE A 79 -13.20 11.16 6.42
N GLY A 80 -13.20 11.55 5.15
CA GLY A 80 -12.00 11.67 4.32
C GLY A 80 -11.92 13.04 3.67
N VAL A 81 -10.70 13.57 3.58
CA VAL A 81 -10.39 14.87 2.96
C VAL A 81 -9.18 14.71 2.04
N LEU A 82 -9.34 15.09 0.78
CA LEU A 82 -8.34 15.00 -0.27
C LEU A 82 -7.68 16.36 -0.49
N GLY A 83 -6.40 16.34 -0.89
CA GLY A 83 -5.65 17.55 -1.24
C GLY A 83 -5.31 18.44 -0.05
N VAL A 84 -5.23 17.85 1.15
CA VAL A 84 -4.82 18.53 2.39
C VAL A 84 -3.53 17.91 2.94
N PRO A 85 -2.62 18.69 3.54
CA PRO A 85 -1.38 18.15 4.07
C PRO A 85 -1.63 17.05 5.11
N LYS A 86 -0.85 15.97 5.01
CA LYS A 86 -0.84 14.89 5.99
C LYS A 86 -0.43 15.42 7.37
N GLY A 87 -0.97 14.83 8.42
CA GLY A 87 -0.58 15.13 9.81
C GLY A 87 -1.71 14.88 10.79
N GLU A 88 -1.35 14.78 12.07
CA GLU A 88 -2.32 14.62 13.15
C GLU A 88 -3.22 15.85 13.27
N ARG A 89 -4.46 15.63 13.71
CA ARG A 89 -5.43 16.67 14.08
C ARG A 89 -6.16 16.25 15.35
N ARG A 90 -6.41 17.19 16.26
CA ARG A 90 -7.27 17.00 17.44
C ARG A 90 -8.74 17.12 17.07
N SER A 91 -9.04 17.98 16.11
CA SER A 91 -10.34 18.19 15.50
C SER A 91 -10.14 18.70 14.08
N TRP A 92 -11.13 18.50 13.22
CA TRP A 92 -11.13 19.06 11.88
C TRP A 92 -11.81 20.43 11.90
N VAL A 93 -11.05 21.50 11.75
CA VAL A 93 -11.56 22.86 11.82
C VAL A 93 -11.58 23.45 10.41
N VAL A 94 -12.77 23.57 9.80
CA VAL A 94 -12.93 23.90 8.36
C VAL A 94 -12.25 25.21 7.97
N TRP A 95 -12.26 26.23 8.84
CA TRP A 95 -11.61 27.52 8.56
C TRP A 95 -10.10 27.51 8.84
N GLU A 96 -9.59 26.55 9.60
CA GLU A 96 -8.14 26.32 9.80
C GLU A 96 -7.57 25.54 8.60
N GLU A 97 -8.28 24.51 8.16
CA GLU A 97 -7.87 23.63 7.05
C GLU A 97 -8.22 24.20 5.67
N GLY A 98 -9.14 25.17 5.59
CA GLY A 98 -9.60 25.80 4.36
C GLY A 98 -10.67 25.02 3.58
N LYS A 99 -11.05 23.81 4.02
CA LYS A 99 -12.15 23.02 3.44
C LYS A 99 -12.77 22.04 4.42
N GLY A 100 -14.00 21.59 4.09
CA GLY A 100 -14.67 20.49 4.77
C GLY A 100 -14.32 19.13 4.19
N PRO A 101 -14.87 18.04 4.78
CA PRO A 101 -14.69 16.69 4.27
C PRO A 101 -15.23 16.51 2.84
N ASP A 102 -14.53 15.67 2.08
CA ASP A 102 -14.98 15.23 0.74
C ASP A 102 -15.95 14.05 0.83
N VAL A 103 -15.80 13.23 1.86
CA VAL A 103 -16.69 12.10 2.13
C VAL A 103 -16.92 11.94 3.63
N VAL A 104 -18.16 11.59 4.00
CA VAL A 104 -18.55 11.21 5.36
C VAL A 104 -19.31 9.89 5.34
N ILE A 105 -19.04 9.02 6.31
CA ILE A 105 -19.80 7.78 6.55
C ILE A 105 -20.26 7.76 8.01
N GLU A 106 -21.54 7.48 8.21
CA GLU A 106 -22.12 7.23 9.55
C GLU A 106 -22.47 5.75 9.70
N LEU A 107 -22.10 5.19 10.83
CA LEU A 107 -22.40 3.83 11.22
C LEU A 107 -23.65 3.86 12.10
N LEU A 108 -24.70 3.18 11.63
CA LEU A 108 -25.99 3.29 12.30
C LEU A 108 -25.99 2.46 13.59
N SER A 109 -26.65 3.02 14.60
CA SER A 109 -27.06 2.29 15.81
C SER A 109 -28.56 2.47 16.03
N PRO A 110 -29.23 1.61 16.82
CA PRO A 110 -30.65 1.78 17.14
C PRO A 110 -30.99 3.17 17.71
N ASN A 111 -30.04 3.82 18.39
CA ASN A 111 -30.23 5.11 19.03
C ASN A 111 -29.96 6.31 18.10
N THR A 112 -29.12 6.13 17.07
CA THR A 112 -28.66 7.23 16.20
C THR A 112 -29.29 7.18 14.81
N ALA A 113 -29.82 6.03 14.39
CA ALA A 113 -30.27 5.81 13.01
C ALA A 113 -31.27 6.86 12.48
N GLN A 114 -32.20 7.32 13.31
CA GLN A 114 -33.14 8.37 12.89
C GLN A 114 -32.45 9.72 12.70
N THR A 115 -31.51 10.07 13.57
CA THR A 115 -30.76 11.32 13.52
C THR A 115 -29.79 11.32 12.34
N ASP A 116 -29.09 10.20 12.11
CA ASP A 116 -28.11 10.06 11.03
C ASP A 116 -28.78 10.18 9.65
N LYS A 117 -29.89 9.45 9.45
CA LYS A 117 -30.64 9.45 8.17
C LYS A 117 -31.35 10.77 7.85
N ASN A 118 -31.60 11.62 8.86
CA ASN A 118 -32.35 12.85 8.71
C ASN A 118 -31.51 14.08 9.05
N GLU A 119 -31.35 14.40 10.33
CA GLU A 119 -30.75 15.65 10.80
C GLU A 119 -29.29 15.79 10.38
N LYS A 120 -28.44 14.79 10.67
CA LYS A 120 -27.02 14.85 10.30
C LYS A 120 -26.84 14.92 8.79
N LYS A 121 -27.59 14.10 8.03
CA LYS A 121 -27.62 14.20 6.57
C LYS A 121 -27.89 15.62 6.09
N LEU A 122 -28.89 16.32 6.65
CA LEU A 122 -29.19 17.70 6.27
C LEU A 122 -28.10 18.69 6.67
N ILE A 123 -27.38 18.46 7.76
CA ILE A 123 -26.22 19.27 8.17
C ILE A 123 -25.08 19.08 7.18
N TYR A 124 -24.73 17.84 6.86
CA TYR A 124 -23.71 17.53 5.86
C TYR A 124 -24.06 18.13 4.50
N GLN A 125 -25.34 18.10 4.10
CA GLN A 125 -25.82 18.66 2.84
C GLN A 125 -25.80 20.21 2.81
N ASN A 126 -26.40 20.85 3.82
CA ASN A 126 -26.78 22.25 3.74
C ASN A 126 -25.73 23.18 4.35
N GLN A 127 -25.02 22.69 5.37
CA GLN A 127 -24.07 23.47 6.14
C GLN A 127 -22.63 23.13 5.75
N MET A 128 -22.24 21.85 5.81
CA MET A 128 -20.87 21.43 5.48
C MET A 128 -20.60 21.26 3.99
N ARG A 129 -21.66 21.03 3.18
CA ARG A 129 -21.57 20.79 1.74
C ARG A 129 -20.64 19.60 1.39
N VAL A 130 -20.70 18.54 2.19
CA VAL A 130 -19.91 17.32 1.94
C VAL A 130 -20.34 16.74 0.59
N PRO A 131 -19.41 16.49 -0.35
CA PRO A 131 -19.71 15.95 -1.67
C PRO A 131 -20.43 14.60 -1.63
N ASP A 132 -19.91 13.62 -0.89
CA ASP A 132 -20.52 12.29 -0.77
C ASP A 132 -20.79 11.91 0.69
N TYR A 133 -21.99 11.41 0.97
CA TYR A 133 -22.42 10.99 2.30
C TYR A 133 -22.99 9.58 2.26
N PHE A 134 -22.59 8.72 3.19
CA PHE A 134 -23.05 7.34 3.29
C PHE A 134 -23.52 7.00 4.70
N TRP A 135 -24.34 5.96 4.79
CA TRP A 135 -24.54 5.25 6.04
C TRP A 135 -24.53 3.75 5.86
N PHE A 136 -24.25 3.03 6.94
CA PHE A 136 -24.27 1.57 7.00
C PHE A 136 -24.58 1.09 8.42
N ASP A 137 -25.50 0.14 8.57
CA ASP A 137 -25.73 -0.54 9.85
C ASP A 137 -24.89 -1.84 9.96
N PRO A 138 -23.89 -1.91 10.86
CA PRO A 138 -23.04 -3.10 11.03
C PRO A 138 -23.79 -4.34 11.58
N PHE A 139 -24.99 -4.16 12.13
CA PHE A 139 -25.85 -5.23 12.64
C PHE A 139 -27.02 -5.55 11.72
N ASN A 140 -27.31 -4.68 10.75
CA ASN A 140 -28.27 -4.90 9.68
C ASN A 140 -27.68 -4.47 8.31
N PRO A 141 -26.83 -5.31 7.68
CA PRO A 141 -26.05 -4.91 6.51
C PRO A 141 -26.86 -4.61 5.24
N ASP A 142 -28.19 -4.81 5.26
CA ASP A 142 -29.09 -4.36 4.19
C ASP A 142 -29.53 -2.91 4.35
N ASP A 143 -29.33 -2.31 5.53
CA ASP A 143 -29.60 -0.89 5.80
C ASP A 143 -28.35 -0.05 5.55
N TRP A 144 -28.16 0.27 4.28
CA TRP A 144 -27.04 1.07 3.80
C TRP A 144 -27.48 1.93 2.62
N ALA A 145 -26.90 3.11 2.49
CA ALA A 145 -27.17 3.98 1.36
C ALA A 145 -26.03 4.97 1.16
N GLY A 146 -25.97 5.55 -0.04
CA GLY A 146 -25.05 6.62 -0.40
C GLY A 146 -25.80 7.76 -1.06
N PHE A 147 -25.26 8.95 -0.92
CA PHE A 147 -25.81 10.18 -1.48
C PHE A 147 -24.68 11.03 -2.02
N SER A 148 -24.89 11.63 -3.18
CA SER A 148 -23.95 12.57 -3.78
C SER A 148 -24.61 13.94 -3.91
N LEU A 149 -23.86 14.98 -3.57
CA LEU A 149 -24.34 16.36 -3.56
C LEU A 149 -24.38 16.90 -4.99
N LYS A 150 -25.58 17.12 -5.53
CA LYS A 150 -25.77 17.73 -6.84
C LYS A 150 -26.64 18.97 -6.71
N HIS A 151 -26.18 20.08 -7.27
CA HIS A 151 -26.87 21.38 -7.20
C HIS A 151 -27.30 21.77 -5.77
N GLY A 152 -26.48 21.39 -4.77
CA GLY A 152 -26.72 21.70 -3.35
C GLY A 152 -27.71 20.78 -2.63
N VAL A 153 -28.17 19.70 -3.26
CA VAL A 153 -29.08 18.71 -2.67
C VAL A 153 -28.49 17.30 -2.84
N TYR A 154 -28.66 16.45 -1.84
CA TYR A 154 -28.24 15.06 -1.91
C TYR A 154 -29.19 14.24 -2.78
N GLU A 155 -28.63 13.62 -3.81
CA GLU A 155 -29.29 12.62 -4.62
C GLU A 155 -28.81 11.21 -4.21
N PRO A 156 -29.71 10.22 -4.08
CA PRO A 156 -29.29 8.85 -3.80
C PRO A 156 -28.36 8.28 -4.88
N ILE A 157 -27.29 7.63 -4.45
CA ILE A 157 -26.40 6.85 -5.32
C ILE A 157 -27.05 5.48 -5.52
N THR A 158 -27.33 5.12 -6.78
CA THR A 158 -27.81 3.77 -7.11
C THR A 158 -26.61 2.81 -7.14
N PRO A 159 -26.70 1.63 -6.49
CA PRO A 159 -25.66 0.61 -6.62
C PRO A 159 -25.43 0.23 -8.08
N ASN A 160 -24.17 0.03 -8.45
CA ASN A 160 -23.83 -0.43 -9.80
C ASN A 160 -24.17 -1.93 -10.01
N ALA A 161 -23.83 -2.49 -11.16
CA ALA A 161 -24.13 -3.89 -11.50
C ALA A 161 -23.53 -4.91 -10.53
N GLU A 162 -22.44 -4.56 -9.85
CA GLU A 162 -21.80 -5.37 -8.82
C GLU A 162 -22.20 -4.96 -7.40
N ASN A 163 -23.29 -4.21 -7.24
CA ASN A 163 -23.85 -3.80 -5.95
C ASN A 163 -22.89 -2.92 -5.12
N ARG A 164 -22.11 -2.06 -5.78
CA ARG A 164 -21.21 -1.07 -5.15
C ARG A 164 -21.77 0.33 -5.24
N LEU A 165 -21.54 1.15 -4.21
CA LEU A 165 -21.82 2.58 -4.23
C LEU A 165 -20.54 3.35 -4.55
N VAL A 166 -20.54 4.09 -5.66
CA VAL A 166 -19.34 4.81 -6.12
C VAL A 166 -19.33 6.22 -5.56
N SER A 167 -18.27 6.57 -4.83
CA SER A 167 -17.98 7.94 -4.42
C SER A 167 -17.29 8.66 -5.56
N GLN A 168 -17.93 9.71 -6.08
CA GLN A 168 -17.34 10.54 -7.13
C GLN A 168 -16.22 11.41 -6.56
N ALA A 169 -16.31 11.79 -5.28
CA ALA A 169 -15.34 12.63 -4.62
C ALA A 169 -13.98 11.95 -4.47
N THR A 170 -13.95 10.65 -4.17
CA THR A 170 -12.72 9.89 -3.93
C THR A 170 -12.25 9.07 -5.11
N GLY A 171 -13.11 8.80 -6.08
CA GLY A 171 -12.81 7.84 -7.15
C GLY A 171 -12.73 6.40 -6.64
N LEU A 172 -13.36 6.11 -5.50
CA LEU A 172 -13.45 4.78 -4.90
C LEU A 172 -14.90 4.32 -4.84
N SER A 173 -15.08 3.04 -4.55
CA SER A 173 -16.39 2.46 -4.28
C SER A 173 -16.47 1.83 -2.90
N LEU A 174 -17.66 1.86 -2.30
CA LEU A 174 -18.00 1.13 -1.10
C LEU A 174 -18.78 -0.12 -1.48
N LEU A 175 -18.40 -1.25 -0.90
CA LEU A 175 -19.08 -2.51 -1.10
C LEU A 175 -19.25 -3.26 0.22
N ARG A 176 -20.24 -4.15 0.24
CA ARG A 176 -20.47 -5.08 1.35
C ARG A 176 -19.68 -6.35 1.09
N TRP A 177 -18.74 -6.64 1.97
CA TRP A 177 -17.84 -7.79 1.89
C TRP A 177 -18.14 -8.76 3.02
N GLN A 178 -18.42 -10.01 2.69
CA GLN A 178 -18.58 -11.09 3.67
C GLN A 178 -17.22 -11.71 3.97
N GLY A 179 -16.78 -11.66 5.22
CA GLY A 179 -15.52 -12.26 5.64
C GLY A 179 -15.14 -11.97 7.10
N SER A 180 -13.90 -12.32 7.44
CA SER A 180 -13.36 -12.15 8.79
C SER A 180 -12.51 -10.89 8.91
N TYR A 181 -12.78 -10.06 9.91
CA TYR A 181 -11.91 -8.97 10.31
C TYR A 181 -11.72 -9.01 11.83
N LYS A 182 -10.45 -8.99 12.29
CA LYS A 182 -10.06 -9.13 13.71
C LYS A 182 -10.78 -10.31 14.41
N GLY A 183 -10.95 -11.43 13.70
CA GLY A 183 -11.58 -12.66 14.22
C GLY A 183 -13.10 -12.68 14.24
N VAL A 184 -13.77 -11.66 13.70
CA VAL A 184 -15.24 -11.59 13.60
C VAL A 184 -15.68 -11.80 12.16
N GLU A 185 -16.44 -12.88 11.94
CA GLU A 185 -17.02 -13.24 10.64
C GLU A 185 -18.39 -12.58 10.46
N THR A 186 -18.51 -11.63 9.53
CA THR A 186 -19.77 -10.94 9.23
C THR A 186 -19.69 -10.20 7.89
N THR A 187 -20.72 -9.42 7.57
CA THR A 187 -20.69 -8.50 6.44
C THR A 187 -20.12 -7.17 6.89
N TRP A 188 -19.01 -6.77 6.28
CA TRP A 188 -18.31 -5.51 6.52
C TRP A 188 -18.50 -4.57 5.33
N LEU A 189 -18.52 -3.26 5.59
CA LEU A 189 -18.35 -2.25 4.56
C LEU A 189 -16.85 -2.04 4.30
N ARG A 190 -16.41 -2.15 3.04
CA ARG A 190 -15.02 -1.92 2.66
C ARG A 190 -14.91 -0.97 1.47
N TRP A 191 -13.82 -0.22 1.45
CA TRP A 191 -13.39 0.52 0.27
C TRP A 191 -12.81 -0.42 -0.79
N ALA A 192 -13.08 -0.09 -2.04
CA ALA A 192 -12.52 -0.75 -3.21
C ALA A 192 -12.20 0.26 -4.31
N THR A 193 -11.28 -0.11 -5.20
CA THR A 193 -11.05 0.60 -6.47
C THR A 193 -12.31 0.55 -7.35
N LEU A 194 -12.34 1.31 -8.44
CA LEU A 194 -13.48 1.29 -9.36
C LEU A 194 -13.61 -0.06 -10.09
N GLU A 195 -12.47 -0.74 -10.27
CA GLU A 195 -12.33 -2.09 -10.79
C GLU A 195 -12.86 -3.16 -9.82
N GLY A 196 -13.08 -2.80 -8.56
CA GLY A 196 -13.63 -3.67 -7.52
C GLY A 196 -12.57 -4.39 -6.67
N GLU A 197 -11.30 -3.98 -6.75
CA GLU A 197 -10.24 -4.51 -5.89
C GLU A 197 -10.35 -3.89 -4.49
N LEU A 198 -10.41 -4.72 -3.45
CA LEU A 198 -10.48 -4.25 -2.08
C LEU A 198 -9.19 -3.50 -1.71
N LEU A 199 -9.36 -2.34 -1.06
CA LEU A 199 -8.21 -1.66 -0.46
C LEU A 199 -7.75 -2.50 0.75
N PRO A 200 -6.45 -2.87 0.81
CA PRO A 200 -5.95 -3.72 1.88
C PRO A 200 -5.87 -2.95 3.19
N THR A 201 -6.04 -3.65 4.31
CA THR A 201 -5.59 -3.17 5.62
C THR A 201 -4.07 -3.10 5.66
N ALA A 202 -3.51 -2.36 6.62
CA ALA A 202 -2.05 -2.35 6.81
C ALA A 202 -1.52 -3.78 7.06
N GLU A 203 -2.22 -4.59 7.85
CA GLU A 203 -1.88 -5.99 8.11
C GLU A 203 -1.94 -6.87 6.85
N GLU A 204 -2.97 -6.70 6.01
CA GLU A 204 -3.08 -7.43 4.74
C GLU A 204 -1.93 -7.07 3.80
N LYS A 205 -1.57 -5.79 3.71
CA LYS A 205 -0.46 -5.28 2.90
C LYS A 205 0.89 -5.79 3.38
N GLU A 206 1.14 -5.77 4.69
CA GLU A 206 2.38 -6.31 5.28
C GLU A 206 2.52 -7.81 5.02
N ARG A 207 1.43 -8.57 5.16
CA ARG A 207 1.42 -10.01 4.88
C ARG A 207 1.68 -10.30 3.40
N GLU A 208 1.12 -9.50 2.50
CA GLU A 208 1.38 -9.62 1.07
C GLU A 208 2.87 -9.37 0.74
N LEU A 209 3.44 -8.28 1.28
CA LEU A 209 4.86 -7.97 1.10
C LEU A 209 5.77 -9.06 1.68
N ALA A 210 5.43 -9.62 2.84
CA ALA A 210 6.18 -10.71 3.45
C ALA A 210 6.15 -11.98 2.58
N ASN A 211 4.98 -12.33 2.04
CA ASN A 211 4.83 -13.47 1.14
C ASN A 211 5.65 -13.28 -0.16
N GLN A 212 5.58 -12.09 -0.76
CA GLN A 212 6.37 -11.76 -1.96
C GLN A 212 7.87 -11.83 -1.68
N ALA A 213 8.33 -11.29 -0.54
CA ALA A 213 9.74 -11.35 -0.15
C ALA A 213 10.22 -12.80 0.06
N GLN A 214 9.38 -13.65 0.65
CA GLN A 214 9.68 -15.07 0.85
C GLN A 214 9.80 -15.81 -0.49
N GLU A 215 8.91 -15.52 -1.45
CA GLU A 215 8.95 -16.12 -2.78
C GLU A 215 10.17 -15.67 -3.60
N LEU A 216 10.53 -14.38 -3.54
CA LEU A 216 11.76 -13.90 -4.16
C LEU A 216 13.00 -14.53 -3.53
N ALA A 217 13.01 -14.72 -2.21
CA ALA A 217 14.12 -15.36 -1.52
C ALA A 217 14.26 -16.84 -1.92
N SER A 218 13.16 -17.58 -2.08
CA SER A 218 13.21 -18.98 -2.52
C SER A 218 13.70 -19.11 -3.96
N GLN A 219 13.22 -18.24 -4.87
CA GLN A 219 13.70 -18.20 -6.25
C GLN A 219 15.20 -17.85 -6.33
N ALA A 220 15.66 -16.88 -5.54
CA ALA A 220 17.07 -16.52 -5.48
C ALA A 220 17.96 -17.66 -4.97
N GLN A 221 17.48 -18.43 -3.98
CA GLN A 221 18.19 -19.61 -3.47
C GLN A 221 18.30 -20.71 -4.53
N GLU A 222 17.23 -20.97 -5.28
CA GLU A 222 17.23 -21.98 -6.34
C GLU A 222 18.20 -21.59 -7.48
N LEU A 223 18.19 -20.33 -7.90
CA LEU A 223 19.14 -19.84 -8.89
C LEU A 223 20.59 -19.92 -8.39
N ALA A 224 20.82 -19.62 -7.11
CA ALA A 224 22.15 -19.75 -6.51
C ALA A 224 22.62 -21.21 -6.46
N SER A 225 21.74 -22.17 -6.14
CA SER A 225 22.10 -23.59 -6.15
C SER A 225 22.41 -24.08 -7.56
N GLN A 226 21.60 -23.69 -8.57
CA GLN A 226 21.86 -24.04 -9.96
C GLN A 226 23.18 -23.44 -10.46
N ALA A 227 23.46 -22.18 -10.13
CA ALA A 227 24.72 -21.53 -10.48
C ALA A 227 25.92 -22.24 -9.85
N GLN A 228 25.80 -22.68 -8.60
CA GLN A 228 26.85 -23.43 -7.91
C GLN A 228 27.07 -24.81 -8.55
N GLU A 229 26.01 -25.53 -8.92
CA GLU A 229 26.11 -26.81 -9.63
C GLU A 229 26.80 -26.66 -10.98
N LEU A 230 26.42 -25.64 -11.76
CA LEU A 230 27.07 -25.33 -13.03
C LEU A 230 28.55 -24.97 -12.85
N ALA A 231 28.87 -24.19 -11.81
CA ALA A 231 30.26 -23.84 -11.50
C ALA A 231 31.09 -25.09 -11.11
N ASN A 232 30.54 -25.97 -10.28
CA ASN A 232 31.19 -27.22 -9.90
C ASN A 232 31.41 -28.14 -11.12
N HIS A 233 30.41 -28.25 -12.00
CA HIS A 233 30.53 -29.04 -13.23
C HIS A 233 31.57 -28.46 -14.19
N ALA A 234 31.60 -27.14 -14.36
CA ALA A 234 32.61 -26.47 -15.18
C ALA A 234 34.03 -26.68 -14.63
N GLN A 235 34.22 -26.63 -13.31
CA GLN A 235 35.49 -26.94 -12.67
C GLN A 235 35.92 -28.39 -12.88
N GLU A 236 34.99 -29.34 -12.79
CA GLU A 236 35.29 -30.75 -13.06
C GLU A 236 35.71 -30.97 -14.51
N LEU A 237 35.00 -30.37 -15.47
CA LEU A 237 35.36 -30.43 -16.89
C LEU A 237 36.74 -29.81 -17.15
N ALA A 238 37.06 -28.67 -16.53
CA ALA A 238 38.36 -28.03 -16.64
C ALA A 238 39.48 -28.95 -16.10
N SER A 239 39.28 -29.52 -14.91
CA SER A 239 40.24 -30.46 -14.29
C SER A 239 40.45 -31.72 -15.15
N GLN A 240 39.38 -32.26 -15.75
CA GLN A 240 39.49 -33.39 -16.67
C GLN A 240 40.23 -33.02 -17.97
N ALA A 241 39.99 -31.82 -18.50
CA ALA A 241 40.68 -31.34 -19.69
C ALA A 241 42.19 -31.16 -19.44
N GLU A 242 42.57 -30.60 -18.29
CA GLU A 242 43.97 -30.47 -17.85
C GLU A 242 44.65 -31.84 -17.74
N GLN A 243 44.03 -32.80 -17.02
CA GLN A 243 44.59 -34.15 -16.89
C GLN A 243 44.74 -34.87 -18.24
N ARG A 244 43.83 -34.65 -19.19
CA ARG A 244 43.95 -35.21 -20.54
C ARG A 244 45.08 -34.56 -21.32
N ALA A 245 45.25 -33.25 -21.21
CA ALA A 245 46.35 -32.52 -21.85
C ALA A 245 47.71 -33.00 -21.32
N GLU A 246 47.88 -33.10 -20.00
CA GLU A 246 49.11 -33.61 -19.37
C GLU A 246 49.44 -35.05 -19.82
N ARG A 247 48.43 -35.94 -19.87
CA ARG A 247 48.64 -37.32 -20.34
C ARG A 247 49.03 -37.37 -21.82
N ALA A 248 48.39 -36.56 -22.66
CA ALA A 248 48.72 -36.49 -24.09
C ALA A 248 50.15 -35.99 -24.30
N GLU A 249 50.57 -34.97 -23.54
CA GLU A 249 51.93 -34.43 -23.58
C GLU A 249 52.96 -35.49 -23.15
N LEU A 250 52.72 -36.19 -22.04
CA LEU A 250 53.59 -37.27 -21.58
C LEU A 250 53.69 -38.42 -22.60
N GLN A 251 52.57 -38.81 -23.21
CA GLN A 251 52.57 -39.85 -24.26
C GLN A 251 53.34 -39.40 -25.50
N LEU A 252 53.22 -38.13 -25.89
CA LEU A 252 53.95 -37.55 -27.02
C LEU A 252 55.45 -37.55 -26.76
N GLN A 253 55.88 -37.11 -25.57
CA GLN A 253 57.29 -37.14 -25.15
C GLN A 253 57.85 -38.58 -25.11
N GLN A 254 57.09 -39.54 -24.57
CA GLN A 254 57.50 -40.96 -24.56
C GLN A 254 57.61 -41.54 -25.98
N THR A 255 56.68 -41.17 -26.87
CA THR A 255 56.71 -41.59 -28.27
C THR A 255 57.94 -41.02 -28.97
N ALA A 256 58.24 -39.72 -28.79
CA ALA A 256 59.43 -39.08 -29.31
C ALA A 256 60.72 -39.77 -28.83
N ARG A 257 60.83 -40.10 -27.52
CA ARG A 257 61.96 -40.87 -26.98
C ARG A 257 62.15 -42.22 -27.64
N LYS A 258 61.06 -42.98 -27.83
CA LYS A 258 61.13 -44.29 -28.51
C LYS A 258 61.59 -44.16 -29.96
N LEU A 259 61.13 -43.14 -30.68
CA LEU A 259 61.57 -42.89 -32.06
C LEU A 259 63.06 -42.52 -32.14
N LEU A 260 63.56 -41.67 -31.22
CA LEU A 260 64.99 -41.38 -31.11
C LEU A 260 65.82 -42.64 -30.81
N GLN A 261 65.37 -43.47 -29.87
CA GLN A 261 66.03 -44.74 -29.53
C GLN A 261 66.03 -45.74 -30.69
N SER A 262 65.05 -45.67 -31.60
CA SER A 262 65.00 -46.49 -32.81
C SER A 262 65.94 -46.02 -33.93
N GLY A 263 66.67 -44.91 -33.74
CA GLY A 263 67.69 -44.40 -34.65
C GLY A 263 67.25 -43.22 -35.53
N MET A 264 66.06 -42.64 -35.30
CA MET A 264 65.62 -41.44 -36.03
C MET A 264 66.38 -40.18 -35.55
N THR A 265 66.62 -39.24 -36.47
CA THR A 265 67.26 -37.95 -36.15
C THR A 265 66.26 -36.99 -35.47
N VAL A 266 66.78 -35.99 -34.77
CA VAL A 266 65.97 -34.98 -34.04
C VAL A 266 64.98 -34.27 -34.97
N THR A 267 65.42 -33.85 -36.16
CA THR A 267 64.57 -33.23 -37.17
C THR A 267 63.44 -34.15 -37.64
N GLN A 268 63.72 -35.44 -37.88
CA GLN A 268 62.69 -36.41 -38.29
C GLN A 268 61.65 -36.65 -37.19
N VAL A 269 62.07 -36.70 -35.92
CA VAL A 269 61.14 -36.89 -34.80
C VAL A 269 60.31 -35.63 -34.58
N ALA A 270 60.88 -34.44 -34.70
CA ALA A 270 60.17 -33.16 -34.63
C ALA A 270 59.08 -33.06 -35.72
N GLU A 271 59.39 -33.41 -36.98
CA GLU A 271 58.41 -33.43 -38.07
C GLU A 271 57.25 -34.41 -37.82
N LEU A 272 57.52 -35.60 -37.26
CA LEU A 272 56.49 -36.62 -37.02
C LEU A 272 55.62 -36.38 -35.80
N THR A 273 56.18 -35.76 -34.76
CA THR A 273 55.48 -35.53 -33.49
C THR A 273 54.89 -34.12 -33.39
N GLY A 274 55.33 -33.20 -34.25
CA GLY A 274 54.97 -31.78 -34.20
C GLY A 274 55.64 -31.01 -33.04
N LEU A 275 56.53 -31.64 -32.27
CA LEU A 275 57.32 -30.99 -31.23
C LEU A 275 58.40 -30.10 -31.84
N ALA A 276 58.81 -29.04 -31.14
CA ALA A 276 59.94 -28.24 -31.58
C ALA A 276 61.25 -29.05 -31.48
N GLU A 277 62.18 -28.86 -32.43
CA GLU A 277 63.47 -29.58 -32.40
C GLU A 277 64.22 -29.38 -31.07
N SER A 278 64.12 -28.20 -30.46
CA SER A 278 64.71 -27.91 -29.15
C SER A 278 64.11 -28.74 -28.01
N GLU A 279 62.83 -29.08 -28.07
CA GLU A 279 62.15 -29.94 -27.09
C GLU A 279 62.55 -31.40 -27.30
N VAL A 280 62.65 -31.83 -28.56
CA VAL A 280 63.10 -33.19 -28.91
C VAL A 280 64.56 -33.42 -28.50
N GLU A 281 65.44 -32.43 -28.64
CA GLU A 281 66.84 -32.54 -28.21
C GLU A 281 66.96 -32.72 -26.68
N GLN A 282 66.10 -32.07 -25.90
CA GLN A 282 66.06 -32.24 -24.42
C GLN A 282 65.62 -33.65 -23.99
N LEU A 283 64.87 -34.36 -24.83
CA LEU A 283 64.40 -35.73 -24.55
C LEU A 283 65.44 -36.82 -24.80
N ARG A 284 66.62 -36.46 -25.31
CA ARG A 284 67.68 -37.38 -25.78
C ARG A 284 68.55 -38.00 -24.65
N VAL A 285 68.30 -37.60 -23.40
CA VAL A 285 68.91 -38.14 -22.16
C VAL A 285 68.41 -39.55 -21.88
#